data_AF-K1TSX6-F1
#
_entry.id   AF-K1TSX6-F1
#
_cell.length_a   1.000
_cell.length_b   1.000
_cell.length_c   1.000
_cell.angle_alpha   90.00
_cell.angle_beta   90.00
_cell.angle_gamma   90.00
#
_symmetry.space_group_name_H-M   'P 1'
#
loop_
_entity.id
_entity.type
_entity.pdbx_description
1 polymer ?
#
loop_
_entity_poly.entity_id
_entity_poly.type
_entity_poly.pdbx_seq_one_letter_code
_entity_poly.pdbx_strand_id
1 'polypeptide(L)'
;MIIKNFKYSREMLDVKQKDIAELFNVHFSTVSGWETGKDTIPIERLVDYANHYNYSLDYLFGIKNYNEEYLPLTLDLNLIAHNLKILRKKNNYTQEKLAKKLNTNQASYAHYENATNMIPTVFLYNLTTI
;
A
#
# COMPACT_ATOMS: atom_id res chain seq x y z
N MET A 1 7.40 5.26 4.97
CA MET A 1 7.74 3.83 4.92
C MET A 1 8.29 3.53 3.54
N ILE A 2 9.38 2.77 3.46
CA ILE A 2 9.96 2.34 2.18
C ILE A 2 9.37 0.98 1.82
N ILE A 3 8.89 0.83 0.58
CA ILE A 3 8.46 -0.46 0.05
C ILE A 3 9.72 -1.23 -0.36
N LYS A 4 9.98 -2.34 0.33
CA LYS A 4 11.26 -3.06 0.31
C LYS A 4 11.80 -3.34 -1.10
N ASN A 5 10.95 -3.85 -1.98
CA ASN A 5 11.37 -4.23 -3.32
C ASN A 5 10.95 -3.23 -4.41
N PHE A 6 10.36 -2.07 -4.07
CA PHE A 6 9.89 -1.11 -5.07
C PHE A 6 11.04 -0.55 -5.94
N LYS A 7 12.06 0.02 -5.31
CA LYS A 7 13.24 0.52 -6.01
C LYS A 7 13.99 -0.61 -6.75
N TYR A 8 14.19 -1.73 -6.08
CA TYR A 8 14.92 -2.88 -6.64
C TYR A 8 14.22 -3.45 -7.89
N SER A 9 12.90 -3.65 -7.83
CA SER A 9 12.12 -4.16 -8.97
C SER A 9 12.18 -3.22 -10.17
N ARG A 10 12.10 -1.91 -9.94
CA ARG A 10 12.25 -0.90 -11.01
C ARG A 10 13.62 -0.99 -11.68
N GLU A 11 14.68 -1.09 -10.88
CA GLU A 11 16.06 -1.17 -11.38
C GLU A 11 16.31 -2.47 -12.16
N MET A 12 15.70 -3.59 -11.75
CA MET A 12 15.78 -4.87 -12.48
C MET A 12 15.12 -4.83 -13.86
N LEU A 13 14.16 -3.92 -14.06
CA LEU A 13 13.51 -3.68 -15.35
C LEU A 13 14.24 -2.61 -16.21
N ASP A 14 15.35 -2.04 -15.73
CA ASP A 14 16.03 -0.88 -16.32
C ASP A 14 15.11 0.35 -16.51
N VAL A 15 14.08 0.45 -15.67
CA VAL A 15 13.12 1.57 -15.69
C VAL A 15 13.67 2.73 -14.87
N LYS A 16 13.60 3.95 -15.38
CA LYS A 16 14.08 5.15 -14.65
C LYS A 16 12.95 5.70 -13.79
N GLN A 17 13.30 6.38 -12.70
CA GLN A 17 12.32 7.07 -11.85
C GLN A 17 11.43 8.05 -12.64
N LYS A 18 11.96 8.67 -13.70
CA LYS A 18 11.20 9.55 -14.60
C LYS A 18 10.09 8.82 -15.37
N ASP A 19 10.31 7.57 -15.74
CA ASP A 19 9.34 6.79 -16.52
C ASP A 19 8.15 6.41 -15.61
N ILE A 20 8.43 6.09 -14.34
CA ILE A 20 7.39 5.91 -13.31
C ILE A 20 6.64 7.23 -13.02
N ALA A 21 7.36 8.35 -13.01
CA ALA A 21 6.76 9.66 -12.78
C ALA A 21 5.80 10.02 -13.93
N GLU A 22 6.19 9.75 -15.17
CA GLU A 22 5.35 9.88 -16.37
C GLU A 22 4.13 8.93 -16.31
N LEU A 23 4.34 7.67 -15.96
CA LEU A 23 3.27 6.66 -15.81
C LEU A 23 2.16 7.13 -14.84
N PHE A 24 2.53 7.78 -13.74
CA PHE A 24 1.57 8.26 -12.73
C PHE A 24 1.17 9.72 -12.88
N ASN A 25 1.71 10.43 -13.87
CA ASN A 25 1.55 11.87 -14.05
C ASN A 25 1.87 12.65 -12.76
N VAL A 26 3.04 12.36 -12.17
CA VAL A 26 3.56 13.04 -10.98
C VAL A 26 4.93 13.64 -11.25
N HIS A 27 5.39 14.54 -10.38
CA HIS A 27 6.74 15.07 -10.49
C HIS A 27 7.79 13.99 -10.14
N PHE A 28 8.95 14.02 -10.81
CA PHE A 28 10.07 13.10 -10.56
C PHE A 28 10.46 13.01 -9.07
N SER A 29 10.44 14.15 -8.35
CA SER A 29 10.78 14.18 -6.93
C SER A 29 9.83 13.36 -6.06
N THR A 30 8.60 13.11 -6.51
CA THR A 30 7.61 12.30 -5.80
C THR A 30 8.06 10.83 -5.80
N VAL A 31 8.47 10.29 -6.95
CA VAL A 31 8.99 8.91 -7.04
C VAL A 31 10.28 8.77 -6.23
N SER A 32 11.20 9.74 -6.35
CA SER A 32 12.40 9.78 -5.52
C SER A 32 12.07 9.82 -4.02
N GLY A 33 11.04 10.59 -3.63
CA GLY A 33 10.54 10.64 -2.26
C GLY A 33 10.01 9.30 -1.76
N TRP A 34 9.31 8.54 -2.60
CA TRP A 34 8.85 7.19 -2.27
C TRP A 34 9.98 6.20 -2.05
N GLU A 35 11.01 6.23 -2.91
CA GLU A 35 12.15 5.30 -2.82
C GLU A 35 13.08 5.60 -1.65
N THR A 36 13.18 6.87 -1.26
CA THR A 36 14.02 7.32 -0.13
C THR A 36 13.26 7.30 1.20
N GLY A 37 11.95 7.05 1.16
CA GLY A 37 11.10 7.01 2.35
C GLY A 37 10.73 8.38 2.90
N LYS A 38 11.06 9.47 2.19
CA LYS A 38 10.57 10.83 2.49
C LYS A 38 9.04 10.86 2.50
N ASP A 39 8.44 10.22 1.51
CA ASP A 39 7.00 10.04 1.37
C ASP A 39 6.70 8.54 1.23
N THR A 40 5.52 8.10 1.64
CA THR A 40 5.10 6.71 1.41
C THR A 40 4.27 6.67 0.14
N ILE A 41 4.58 5.75 -0.79
CA ILE A 41 3.76 5.55 -1.99
C ILE A 41 2.32 5.19 -1.58
N PRO A 42 1.28 5.87 -2.12
CA PRO A 42 -0.11 5.49 -1.92
C PRO A 42 -0.41 4.10 -2.46
N ILE A 43 -1.36 3.37 -1.86
CA ILE A 43 -1.61 1.97 -2.21
C ILE A 43 -2.15 1.85 -3.64
N GLU A 44 -2.89 2.86 -4.09
CA GLU A 44 -3.42 2.96 -5.45
C GLU A 44 -2.28 2.97 -6.47
N ARG A 45 -1.25 3.80 -6.24
CA ARG A 45 -0.07 3.86 -7.12
C ARG A 45 0.79 2.61 -7.04
N LEU A 46 0.84 1.97 -5.88
CA LEU A 46 1.54 0.70 -5.74
C LEU A 46 0.81 -0.42 -6.48
N VAL A 47 -0.52 -0.43 -6.50
CA VAL A 47 -1.33 -1.37 -7.30
C VAL A 47 -1.20 -1.08 -8.80
N ASP A 48 -1.23 0.19 -9.21
CA ASP A 48 -0.98 0.57 -10.61
C ASP A 48 0.39 0.07 -11.08
N TYR A 49 1.44 0.30 -10.27
CA TYR A 49 2.79 -0.18 -10.53
C TYR A 49 2.84 -1.71 -10.65
N ALA A 50 2.25 -2.39 -9.66
CA ALA A 50 2.19 -3.83 -9.58
C ALA A 50 1.56 -4.42 -10.85
N ASN A 51 0.39 -3.91 -11.24
CA ASN A 51 -0.35 -4.40 -12.41
C ASN A 51 0.38 -4.11 -13.72
N HIS A 52 1.02 -2.94 -13.84
CA HIS A 52 1.72 -2.55 -15.06
C HIS A 52 2.97 -3.43 -15.31
N TYR A 53 3.69 -3.80 -14.25
CA TYR A 53 4.94 -4.55 -14.34
C TYR A 53 4.83 -6.02 -13.89
N ASN A 54 3.60 -6.49 -13.65
CA ASN A 54 3.29 -7.86 -13.23
C ASN A 54 4.02 -8.29 -11.94
N TYR A 55 4.02 -7.43 -10.91
CA TYR A 55 4.59 -7.72 -9.59
C TYR A 55 3.55 -7.91 -8.49
N SER A 56 3.59 -9.01 -7.76
CA SER A 56 2.68 -9.20 -6.63
C SER A 56 2.98 -8.21 -5.50
N LEU A 57 1.94 -7.74 -4.80
CA LEU A 57 2.13 -6.88 -3.63
C LEU A 57 2.97 -7.58 -2.55
N ASP A 58 2.77 -8.88 -2.34
CA ASP A 58 3.56 -9.68 -1.40
C ASP A 58 5.06 -9.61 -1.70
N TYR A 59 5.44 -9.67 -2.99
CA TYR A 59 6.81 -9.48 -3.41
C TYR A 59 7.27 -8.03 -3.20
N LEU A 60 6.48 -7.03 -3.56
CA LEU A 60 6.86 -5.61 -3.41
C LEU A 60 7.08 -5.22 -1.94
N PHE A 61 6.21 -5.66 -1.03
CA PHE A 61 6.38 -5.52 0.42
C PHE A 61 7.51 -6.39 0.96
N GLY A 62 7.99 -7.37 0.19
CA GLY A 62 9.03 -8.33 0.57
C GLY A 62 8.58 -9.32 1.64
N ILE A 63 7.27 -9.60 1.69
CA ILE A 63 6.64 -10.71 2.42
C ILE A 63 7.08 -12.03 1.78
N LYS A 64 7.15 -12.07 0.44
CA LYS A 64 7.76 -13.14 -0.34
C LYS A 64 9.09 -12.69 -0.93
N ASN A 65 10.02 -13.63 -1.06
CA ASN A 65 11.35 -13.41 -1.66
C ASN A 65 11.38 -13.60 -3.19
N TYR A 66 10.33 -14.16 -3.78
CA TYR A 66 10.14 -14.29 -5.22
C TYR A 66 8.84 -13.63 -5.65
N ASN A 67 8.79 -13.17 -6.89
CA ASN A 67 7.57 -12.69 -7.51
C ASN A 67 6.71 -13.89 -7.95
N GLU A 68 5.40 -13.75 -7.77
CA GLU A 68 4.41 -14.69 -8.30
C GLU A 68 3.56 -13.95 -9.31
N GLU A 69 3.23 -14.62 -10.40
CA GLU A 69 2.24 -14.11 -11.35
C GLU A 69 0.88 -14.06 -10.66
N TYR A 70 0.19 -12.93 -10.80
CA TYR A 70 -1.11 -12.73 -10.18
C TYR A 70 -2.02 -11.98 -11.16
N LEU A 71 -3.32 -12.20 -11.03
CA LEU A 71 -4.31 -11.49 -11.82
C LEU A 71 -4.30 -9.99 -11.47
N PRO A 72 -4.50 -9.09 -12.44
CA PRO A 72 -4.56 -7.66 -12.18
C PRO A 72 -5.48 -7.31 -11.00
N LEU A 73 -4.96 -6.57 -10.04
CA LEU A 73 -5.68 -6.18 -8.83
C LEU A 73 -6.54 -4.94 -9.10
N THR A 74 -7.78 -4.98 -8.65
CA THR A 74 -8.68 -3.82 -8.64
C THR A 74 -8.99 -3.42 -7.21
N LEU A 75 -8.77 -2.16 -6.86
CA LEU A 75 -9.11 -1.64 -5.54
C LEU A 75 -10.60 -1.30 -5.46
N ASP A 76 -11.35 -2.12 -4.72
CA ASP A 76 -12.73 -1.82 -4.32
C ASP A 76 -12.74 -1.29 -2.89
N LEU A 77 -13.05 -0.01 -2.74
CA LEU A 77 -13.05 0.68 -1.46
C LEU A 77 -14.07 0.10 -0.46
N ASN A 78 -15.23 -0.38 -0.94
CA ASN A 78 -16.25 -1.00 -0.08
C ASN A 78 -15.78 -2.37 0.41
N LEU A 79 -15.17 -3.16 -0.48
CA LEU A 79 -14.59 -4.46 -0.11
C LEU A 79 -13.45 -4.29 0.90
N ILE A 80 -12.57 -3.31 0.69
CA ILE A 80 -11.47 -2.98 1.61
C ILE A 80 -12.05 -2.59 2.97
N ALA A 81 -13.00 -1.65 3.02
CA ALA A 81 -13.66 -1.21 4.24
C ALA A 81 -14.31 -2.38 5.02
N HIS A 82 -15.00 -3.26 4.30
CA HIS A 82 -15.60 -4.47 4.85
C HIS A 82 -14.55 -5.41 5.45
N ASN A 83 -13.47 -5.68 4.71
CA ASN A 83 -12.39 -6.56 5.14
C ASN A 83 -11.63 -6.00 6.35
N LEU A 84 -11.40 -4.68 6.41
CA LEU A 84 -10.81 -4.02 7.58
C LEU A 84 -11.65 -4.26 8.84
N LYS A 85 -12.97 -4.11 8.72
CA LYS A 85 -13.91 -4.35 9.83
C LYS A 85 -13.90 -5.81 10.28
N ILE A 86 -13.89 -6.75 9.34
CA ILE A 86 -13.77 -8.19 9.65
C ILE A 86 -12.45 -8.47 10.37
N LEU A 87 -11.33 -8.01 9.82
CA LEU A 87 -10.00 -8.23 10.39
C LEU A 87 -9.91 -7.68 11.82
N ARG A 88 -10.40 -6.47 12.05
CA ARG A 88 -10.42 -5.86 13.38
C ARG A 88 -11.25 -6.68 14.37
N LYS A 89 -12.45 -7.11 13.97
CA LYS A 89 -13.35 -7.89 14.81
C LYS A 89 -12.79 -9.29 15.10
N LYS A 90 -12.18 -9.94 14.11
CA LYS A 90 -11.48 -11.23 14.27
C LYS A 90 -10.38 -11.16 15.34
N ASN A 91 -9.69 -10.02 15.44
CA ASN A 91 -8.66 -9.77 16.44
C ASN A 91 -9.18 -9.18 17.76
N ASN A 92 -10.52 -9.15 17.97
CA ASN A 92 -11.16 -8.61 19.18
C ASN A 92 -10.74 -7.17 19.53
N TYR A 93 -10.55 -6.32 18.51
CA TYR A 93 -10.19 -4.91 18.70
C TYR A 93 -11.40 -3.97 18.55
N THR A 94 -11.45 -2.95 19.41
CA THR A 94 -12.27 -1.75 19.16
C THR A 94 -11.61 -0.90 18.08
N GLN A 95 -12.38 -0.01 17.42
CA GLN A 95 -11.79 0.92 16.46
C GLN A 95 -10.73 1.80 17.12
N GLU A 96 -10.97 2.25 18.36
CA GLU A 96 -10.01 3.04 19.13
C GLU A 96 -8.73 2.26 19.44
N LYS A 97 -8.83 1.00 19.88
CA LYS A 97 -7.65 0.17 20.18
C LYS A 97 -6.79 -0.07 18.94
N LEU A 98 -7.42 -0.35 17.80
CA LEU A 98 -6.70 -0.56 16.54
C LEU A 98 -6.11 0.74 15.99
N ALA A 99 -6.86 1.85 16.05
CA ALA A 99 -6.36 3.16 15.65
C ALA A 99 -5.09 3.55 16.44
N LYS A 100 -5.09 3.35 17.77
CA LYS A 100 -3.90 3.57 18.61
C LYS A 100 -2.71 2.71 18.18
N LYS A 101 -2.93 1.41 17.89
CA LYS A 101 -1.88 0.51 17.35
C LYS A 101 -1.31 0.99 16.01
N LEU A 102 -2.16 1.55 15.15
CA LEU A 102 -1.76 2.09 13.85
C LEU A 102 -1.18 3.52 13.93
N ASN A 103 -1.05 4.08 15.13
CA ASN A 103 -0.63 5.46 15.36
C ASN A 103 -1.52 6.49 14.63
N THR A 104 -2.84 6.29 14.69
CA THR A 104 -3.88 7.20 14.17
C THR A 104 -4.98 7.40 15.20
N ASN A 105 -5.91 8.33 14.95
CA ASN A 105 -7.10 8.53 15.77
C ASN A 105 -8.27 7.64 15.33
N GLN A 106 -9.24 7.43 16.21
CA GLN A 106 -10.40 6.57 15.98
C GLN A 106 -11.29 7.06 14.83
N ALA A 107 -11.48 8.37 14.67
CA ALA A 107 -12.32 8.94 13.62
C ALA A 107 -11.73 8.68 12.22
N SER A 108 -10.43 8.89 12.05
CA SER A 108 -9.69 8.55 10.83
C SER A 108 -9.81 7.06 10.50
N TYR A 109 -9.68 6.18 11.50
CA TYR A 109 -9.86 4.74 11.27
C TYR A 109 -11.30 4.38 10.88
N ALA A 110 -12.30 5.03 11.48
CA ALA A 110 -13.70 4.84 11.11
C ALA A 110 -13.99 5.25 9.66
N HIS A 111 -13.34 6.30 9.13
CA HIS A 111 -13.45 6.66 7.71
C HIS A 111 -12.98 5.54 6.77
N TYR A 112 -11.97 4.77 7.15
CA TYR A 112 -11.50 3.63 6.36
C TYR A 112 -12.52 2.48 6.39
N GLU A 113 -13.12 2.17 7.54
CA GLU A 113 -14.16 1.12 7.67
C GLU A 113 -15.51 1.51 7.06
N ASN A 114 -15.72 2.79 6.79
CA ASN A 114 -16.94 3.32 6.17
C ASN A 114 -16.76 3.67 4.69
N ALA A 115 -15.66 3.24 4.06
CA ALA A 115 -15.35 3.53 2.66
C ALA A 115 -15.35 5.03 2.31
N THR A 116 -15.06 5.90 3.29
CA THR A 116 -14.95 7.35 3.05
C THR A 116 -13.59 7.70 2.47
N ASN A 117 -12.52 7.12 3.01
CA ASN A 117 -11.15 7.39 2.61
C ASN A 117 -10.40 6.07 2.36
N MET A 118 -9.47 6.07 1.41
CA MET A 118 -8.52 4.98 1.26
C MET A 118 -7.59 4.92 2.48
N ILE A 119 -7.29 3.72 2.94
CA ILE A 119 -6.34 3.50 4.03
C ILE A 119 -4.89 3.71 3.51
N PRO A 120 -4.05 4.49 4.21
CA PRO A 120 -2.65 4.65 3.85
C PRO A 120 -1.86 3.33 3.82
N THR A 121 -0.94 3.20 2.87
CA THR A 121 -0.07 2.01 2.67
C THR A 121 0.69 1.60 3.92
N VAL A 122 1.16 2.58 4.71
CA VAL A 122 1.83 2.31 5.99
C VAL A 122 0.92 1.61 6.99
N PHE A 123 -0.36 1.97 7.03
CA PHE A 123 -1.32 1.32 7.93
C PHE A 123 -1.68 -0.07 7.43
N LEU A 124 -1.83 -0.27 6.12
CA LEU A 124 -2.01 -1.59 5.53
C LEU A 124 -0.86 -2.54 5.89
N TYR A 125 0.39 -2.08 5.78
CA TYR A 125 1.54 -2.87 6.20
C TYR A 125 1.52 -3.16 7.71
N ASN A 126 1.22 -2.17 8.54
CA ASN A 126 1.15 -2.38 9.98
C ASN A 126 0.06 -3.41 10.37
N LEU A 127 -1.04 -3.49 9.62
CA LEU A 127 -2.09 -4.50 9.82
C LEU A 127 -1.62 -5.94 9.58
N THR A 128 -0.49 -6.18 8.92
CA THR A 128 0.06 -7.54 8.76
C THR A 128 0.76 -8.04 10.04
N THR A 129 0.89 -7.18 11.06
CA THR A 129 1.65 -7.44 12.30
C THR A 129 0.80 -7.41 13.59
N ILE A 130 -0.53 -7.26 13.48
CA ILE A 130 -1.43 -6.95 14.62
C ILE A 130 -1.91 -8.15 15.44
#